data_AF-A0A952KAE3-F1
#
_entry.id   AF-A0A952KAE3-F1
#
_cell.length_a   1.000
_cell.length_b   1.000
_cell.length_c   1.000
_cell.angle_alpha   90.00
_cell.angle_beta   90.00
_cell.angle_gamma   90.00
#
_symmetry.space_group_name_H-M   'P 1'
#
loop_
_entity.id
_entity.type
_entity.pdbx_description
1 polymer ?
#
loop_
_entity_poly.entity_id
_entity_poly.type
_entity_poly.pdbx_seq_one_letter_code
_entity_poly.pdbx_strand_id
1 'polypeptide(L)' 'MSPPASHLVERINAALPQTQCTRCGYPDCAAYATAIAEGLAPIN' A
#
# COMPACT_ATOMS: atom_id res chain seq x y z
N MET A 1 2.93 6.05 -19.60
CA MET A 1 3.50 6.86 -18.51
C MET A 1 2.54 6.83 -17.34
N SER A 2 2.75 5.94 -16.37
CA SER A 2 2.01 5.98 -15.10
C SER A 2 2.56 7.11 -14.24
N PRO A 3 1.72 7.88 -13.51
CA PRO A 3 2.19 8.95 -12.64
C PRO A 3 3.14 8.40 -11.55
N PRO A 4 4.09 9.20 -11.05
CA PRO A 4 5.08 8.75 -10.06
C PRO A 4 4.42 8.23 -8.76
N ALA A 5 3.22 8.72 -8.43
CA ALA A 5 2.44 8.27 -7.28
C ALA A 5 2.04 6.78 -7.40
N SER A 6 1.61 6.32 -8.58
CA SER A 6 1.23 4.91 -8.75
C SER A 6 2.45 3.98 -8.70
N HIS A 7 3.63 4.44 -9.14
CA HIS A 7 4.85 3.63 -9.05
C HIS A 7 5.30 3.37 -7.60
N LEU A 8 5.11 4.34 -6.69
CA LEU A 8 5.39 4.13 -5.26
C LEU A 8 4.40 3.14 -4.64
N VAL A 9 3.11 3.29 -4.95
CA VAL A 9 2.05 2.37 -4.49
C VAL A 9 2.32 0.95 -4.95
N GLU A 10 2.70 0.74 -6.22
CA GLU A 10 3.03 -0.59 -6.75
C GLU A 10 4.22 -1.22 -6.03
N ARG A 11 5.27 -0.43 -5.76
CA ARG A 11 6.45 -0.91 -5.00
C ARG A 11 6.10 -1.30 -3.57
N ILE A 12 5.28 -0.50 -2.89
CA ILE A 12 4.83 -0.81 -1.53
C ILE A 12 3.94 -2.06 -1.56
N ASN A 13 2.97 -2.12 -2.47
CA ASN A 13 2.09 -3.28 -2.61
C ASN A 13 2.88 -4.57 -2.91
N ALA A 14 3.93 -4.50 -3.73
CA ALA A 14 4.82 -5.63 -4.00
C ALA A 14 5.67 -6.05 -2.79
N ALA A 15 5.96 -5.12 -1.86
CA ALA A 15 6.68 -5.41 -0.62
C ALA A 15 5.76 -5.96 0.50
N LEU A 16 4.45 -5.72 0.40
CA LEU A 16 3.48 -6.28 1.33
C LEU A 16 3.34 -7.80 1.13
N PRO A 17 2.96 -8.55 2.18
CA PRO A 17 2.82 -10.00 2.10
C PRO A 17 1.74 -10.49 1.12
N GLN A 18 0.96 -9.58 0.51
CA GLN A 18 -0.10 -9.88 -0.47
C GLN A 18 -1.13 -10.89 0.06
N THR A 19 -1.21 -11.03 1.38
CA THR A 19 -2.16 -11.89 2.08
C THR A 19 -3.47 -11.13 2.30
N GLN A 20 -4.61 -11.82 2.27
CA GLN A 20 -5.90 -11.31 2.74
C GLN A 20 -5.88 -11.17 4.28
N CYS A 21 -5.00 -10.32 4.79
CA CYS A 21 -4.82 -10.06 6.20
C CYS A 21 -5.32 -8.63 6.45
N THR A 22 -6.52 -8.50 7.01
CA THR A 22 -7.12 -7.20 7.39
C THR A 22 -6.51 -6.63 8.68
N ARG A 23 -5.36 -7.15 9.11
CA ARG A 23 -4.69 -6.77 10.37
C ARG A 23 -4.20 -5.32 10.39
N CYS A 24 -3.93 -4.75 9.22
CA CYS A 24 -3.58 -3.33 9.08
C CYS A 24 -4.82 -2.41 9.10
N GLY A 25 -6.05 -2.96 9.13
CA GLY A 25 -7.29 -2.18 9.13
C GLY A 25 -7.76 -1.72 7.74
N TYR A 26 -7.08 -2.15 6.67
CA TYR A 26 -7.44 -1.83 5.28
C TYR A 26 -8.15 -3.02 4.60
N PRO A 27 -9.05 -2.74 3.64
CA PRO A 27 -9.78 -3.79 2.93
C PRO A 27 -8.87 -4.67 2.07
N ASP A 28 -7.75 -4.14 1.59
CA ASP A 28 -6.79 -4.82 0.75
C ASP A 28 -5.39 -4.18 0.82
N CYS A 29 -4.39 -4.92 0.33
CA CYS A 29 -2.98 -4.47 0.33
C CYS A 29 -2.75 -3.26 -0.57
N ALA A 30 -3.55 -3.07 -1.63
CA ALA A 30 -3.43 -1.92 -2.53
C ALA A 30 -3.92 -0.63 -1.85
N ALA A 31 -5.04 -0.69 -1.12
CA ALA A 31 -5.54 0.40 -0.29
C ALA A 31 -4.53 0.77 0.82
N TYR A 32 -3.92 -0.24 1.46
CA TYR A 32 -2.86 0.01 2.45
C TYR A 32 -1.61 0.64 1.82
N ALA A 33 -1.16 0.13 0.69
CA ALA A 33 -0.01 0.66 -0.04
C ALA A 33 -0.23 2.11 -0.50
N THR A 34 -1.45 2.45 -0.90
CA THR A 34 -1.86 3.82 -1.24
C THR A 34 -1.78 4.73 -0.01
N ALA A 35 -2.34 4.29 1.12
CA ALA A 35 -2.28 5.06 2.36
C ALA A 35 -0.83 5.27 2.86
N ILE A 36 0.06 4.29 2.69
CA ILE A 36 1.49 4.44 3.00
C ILE A 36 2.13 5.45 2.04
N ALA A 37 1.86 5.37 0.74
CA ALA A 37 2.41 6.29 -0.26
C ALA A 37 1.99 7.74 -0.02
N GLU A 38 0.77 7.95 0.50
CA GLU A 38 0.24 9.25 0.88
C GLU A 38 0.66 9.70 2.30
N GLY A 39 1.36 8.86 3.06
CA GLY A 39 1.77 9.15 4.44
C GLY A 39 0.60 9.15 5.45
N LEU A 40 -0.54 8.60 5.06
CA LEU A 40 -1.75 8.47 5.89
C LEU A 40 -1.72 7.23 6.78
N ALA A 41 -0.87 6.24 6.45
CA ALA A 41 -0.69 5.03 7.23
C ALA A 41 0.72 4.96 7.82
N PRO A 42 0.88 4.64 9.11
CA PRO A 42 2.18 4.38 9.70
C PRO A 42 2.72 3.01 9.22
N ILE A 43 4.02 2.97 8.92
CA ILE A 43 4.79 1.74 8.76
C ILE A 43 5.28 1.37 10.18
N ASN A 44 4.77 0.32 10.80
CA ASN A 44 5.28 -0.21 12.08
C ASN A 44 5.71 -1.66 11.92
#